data_AF-A0A0A3IM56-F1
#
_entry.id   AF-A0A0A3IM56-F1
#
_cell.length_a   1.000
_cell.length_b   1.000
_cell.length_c   1.000
_cell.angle_alpha   90.00
_cell.angle_beta   90.00
_cell.angle_gamma   90.00
#
_symmetry.space_group_name_H-M   'P 1'
#
loop_
_entity.id
_entity.type
_entity.pdbx_description
1 polymer ?
#
loop_
_entity_poly.entity_id
_entity_poly.type
_entity_poly.pdbx_seq_one_letter_code
_entity_poly.pdbx_strand_id
1 'polypeptide(L)'
;MFSLEAVKWINDQFKQTNELTEKTLEYEQKYMQLFYLKPLIDREMLQNSVIKPFFEMASENQFKLYLHALPQFQEATTKEQVMREIMNGSVVAVIQNEWYLLDFKLSTNDKVNNTSVETTIHGSQLALSDNLATNINVIRSYYHQPSLCVEYVVKGEVNQHKVAIIYDKEKVKNGVLDTIRERLQNVDKQVVSSTTQLNNFLNNKRLSLFPQMIMTERPDRIVYNIAGGKVILVVDGNPQAVATPAVFFDYMSTMEDNYHTLIISIFLKFLRYAGLMISILLPGLYVGVTSFSPEVFRTELALTIAGSRVGVPFSSFIEVLFMLFFMELLLEASIRLPKAISATATTVGGLILGTAVTEASLASNIMVIIVSAVAISTFVIPVNEMAFSIRVVRLLFIFVTTIFGLAGLTLGLYVLIMYLVNLDSFGEPYLQLYTSPKNRSKWERKT
;
A
#
# COMPACT_ATOMS: atom_id res chain seq x y z
N MET A 1 8.43 24.52 -40.54
CA MET A 1 8.02 23.11 -40.70
C MET A 1 8.41 22.22 -39.50
N PHE A 2 9.44 22.57 -38.71
CA PHE A 2 9.85 21.80 -37.51
C PHE A 2 9.01 22.05 -36.23
N SER A 3 8.20 23.11 -36.13
CA SER A 3 7.41 23.42 -34.91
C SER A 3 6.36 22.34 -34.64
N LEU A 4 5.63 21.93 -35.68
CA LEU A 4 4.59 20.91 -35.57
C LEU A 4 5.15 19.52 -35.23
N GLU A 5 6.35 19.17 -35.69
CA GLU A 5 6.95 17.86 -35.39
C GLU A 5 7.42 17.73 -33.94
N ALA A 6 8.03 18.78 -33.38
CA ALA A 6 8.48 18.79 -31.98
C ALA A 6 7.29 18.68 -31.01
N VAL A 7 6.26 19.48 -31.24
CA VAL A 7 5.02 19.50 -30.44
C VAL A 7 4.30 18.16 -30.54
N LYS A 8 4.15 17.63 -31.76
CA LYS A 8 3.52 16.33 -31.98
C LYS A 8 4.29 15.20 -31.31
N TRP A 9 5.63 15.24 -31.34
CA TRP A 9 6.46 14.25 -30.66
C TRP A 9 6.27 14.27 -29.14
N ILE A 10 6.27 15.45 -28.50
CA ILE A 10 6.00 15.57 -27.05
C ILE A 10 4.59 15.04 -26.74
N ASN A 11 3.58 15.48 -27.48
CA ASN A 11 2.20 15.05 -27.28
C ASN A 11 2.03 13.53 -27.47
N ASP A 12 2.72 12.91 -28.42
CA ASP A 12 2.69 11.46 -28.61
C ASP A 12 3.30 10.70 -27.42
N GLN A 13 4.37 11.22 -26.80
CA GLN A 13 4.98 10.59 -25.61
C GLN A 13 4.07 10.62 -24.39
N PHE A 14 3.31 11.71 -24.21
CA PHE A 14 2.45 11.95 -23.05
C PHE A 14 0.95 11.71 -23.33
N LYS A 15 0.59 11.16 -24.49
CA LYS A 15 -0.81 10.96 -24.93
C LYS A 15 -1.72 10.22 -23.94
N GLN A 16 -1.13 9.41 -23.08
CA GLN A 16 -1.84 8.58 -22.09
C GLN A 16 -1.87 9.19 -20.68
N THR A 17 -1.22 10.35 -20.45
CA THR A 17 -1.36 11.08 -19.19
C THR A 17 -2.25 12.30 -19.39
N ASN A 18 -3.14 12.54 -18.43
CA ASN A 18 -3.99 13.74 -18.41
C ASN A 18 -3.31 14.93 -17.72
N GLU A 19 -2.02 14.79 -17.38
CA GLU A 19 -1.27 15.78 -16.58
C GLU A 19 -0.43 16.76 -17.41
N LEU A 20 -0.10 16.42 -18.65
CA LEU A 20 0.65 17.30 -19.54
C LEU A 20 -0.22 18.52 -19.87
N THR A 21 0.28 19.69 -19.51
CA THR A 21 -0.34 20.96 -19.88
C THR A 21 0.41 21.55 -21.06
N GLU A 22 -0.31 21.73 -22.16
CA GLU A 22 0.12 22.54 -23.30
C GLU A 22 -0.52 23.93 -23.17
N LYS A 23 0.29 24.98 -23.14
CA LYS A 23 -0.19 26.37 -23.10
C LYS A 23 0.46 27.17 -24.20
N THR A 24 -0.36 27.70 -25.10
CA THR A 24 0.09 28.61 -26.17
C THR A 24 -0.06 30.05 -25.68
N LEU A 25 1.00 30.85 -25.83
CA LEU A 25 0.99 32.29 -25.60
C LEU A 25 1.24 32.99 -26.93
N GLU A 26 0.35 33.93 -27.26
CA GLU A 26 0.43 34.75 -28.46
C GLU A 26 0.22 36.21 -28.07
N TYR A 27 1.14 37.08 -28.50
CA TYR A 27 1.02 38.52 -28.28
C TYR A 27 1.74 39.27 -29.40
N GLU A 28 0.99 40.05 -30.17
CA GLU A 28 1.47 40.76 -31.37
C GLU A 28 2.18 39.81 -32.35
N GLN A 29 3.50 39.93 -32.53
CA GLN A 29 4.30 39.04 -33.39
C GLN A 29 5.07 37.95 -32.63
N LYS A 30 4.86 37.83 -31.30
CA LYS A 30 5.52 36.81 -30.47
C LYS A 30 4.63 35.59 -30.34
N TYR A 31 5.24 34.42 -30.49
CA TYR A 31 4.58 33.14 -30.32
C TYR A 31 5.44 32.20 -29.48
N MET A 32 4.83 31.58 -28.45
CA MET A 32 5.50 30.60 -27.60
C MET A 32 4.53 29.49 -27.20
N GLN A 33 5.02 28.26 -27.20
CA GLN A 33 4.31 27.11 -26.60
C GLN A 33 5.05 26.61 -25.37
N LEU A 34 4.30 26.35 -24.30
CA LEU A 34 4.80 25.81 -23.05
C LEU A 34 4.29 24.39 -22.84
N PHE A 35 5.20 23.48 -22.48
CA PHE A 35 4.90 22.10 -22.11
C PHE A 35 5.42 21.82 -20.71
N TYR A 36 4.55 21.33 -19.83
CA TYR A 36 4.92 20.97 -18.46
C TYR A 36 3.93 20.04 -17.78
N LEU A 37 4.37 19.34 -16.74
CA LEU A 37 3.49 18.55 -15.86
C LEU A 37 3.00 19.42 -14.71
N LYS A 38 1.69 19.71 -14.70
CA LYS A 38 1.06 20.63 -13.75
C LYS A 38 1.34 20.35 -12.25
N PRO A 39 1.47 19.08 -11.79
CA PRO A 39 1.80 18.79 -10.39
C PRO A 39 3.27 18.97 -10.02
N LEU A 40 4.17 19.04 -10.99
CA LEU A 40 5.63 19.09 -10.76
C LEU A 40 6.22 20.49 -10.83
N ILE A 41 5.43 21.50 -11.22
CA ILE A 41 5.94 22.86 -11.43
C ILE A 41 5.44 23.84 -10.37
N ASP A 42 6.31 24.79 -10.02
CA ASP A 42 5.91 25.99 -9.29
C ASP A 42 5.21 26.96 -10.25
N ARG A 43 3.89 27.09 -10.07
CA ARG A 43 3.06 27.91 -10.94
C ARG A 43 3.29 29.41 -10.73
N GLU A 44 3.63 29.82 -9.52
CA GLU A 44 3.88 31.23 -9.22
C GLU A 44 5.19 31.66 -9.88
N MET A 45 6.21 30.81 -9.79
CA MET A 45 7.49 31.01 -10.46
C MET A 45 7.33 31.03 -11.99
N LEU A 46 6.60 30.08 -12.57
CA LEU A 46 6.28 30.10 -14.01
C LEU A 46 5.53 31.38 -14.43
N GLN A 47 4.56 31.81 -13.63
CA GLN A 47 3.76 33.01 -13.91
C GLN A 47 4.62 34.28 -13.88
N ASN A 48 5.48 34.42 -12.86
CA ASN A 48 6.29 35.62 -12.64
C ASN A 48 7.55 35.67 -13.50
N SER A 49 8.19 34.53 -13.78
CA SER A 49 9.46 34.44 -14.50
C SER A 49 9.31 34.19 -16.00
N VAL A 50 8.14 33.75 -16.49
CA VAL A 50 7.95 33.48 -17.93
C VAL A 50 6.73 34.18 -18.48
N ILE A 51 5.56 33.95 -17.86
CA ILE A 51 4.28 34.41 -18.45
C ILE A 51 4.19 35.94 -18.42
N LYS A 52 4.42 36.59 -17.28
CA LYS A 52 4.38 38.07 -17.21
C LYS A 52 5.43 38.74 -18.12
N PRO A 53 6.73 38.37 -18.05
CA PRO A 53 7.75 38.97 -18.93
C PRO A 53 7.46 38.77 -20.42
N PHE A 54 6.84 37.65 -20.82
CA PHE A 54 6.44 37.42 -22.20
C PHE A 54 5.48 38.49 -22.72
N PHE A 55 4.54 38.99 -21.91
CA PHE A 55 3.61 40.04 -22.31
C PHE A 55 4.20 41.45 -22.16
N GLU A 56 5.08 41.67 -21.20
CA GLU A 56 5.66 43.00 -20.91
C GLU A 56 6.79 43.40 -21.86
N MET A 57 7.59 42.45 -22.36
CA MET A 57 8.72 42.74 -23.25
C MET A 57 8.26 42.93 -24.69
N ALA A 58 8.63 44.04 -25.33
CA ALA A 58 8.14 44.37 -26.68
C ALA A 58 8.66 43.42 -27.78
N SER A 59 9.91 42.95 -27.67
CA SER A 59 10.57 42.15 -28.73
C SER A 59 10.78 40.69 -28.31
N GLU A 60 10.56 39.77 -29.26
CA GLU A 60 10.88 38.35 -29.07
C GLU A 60 12.36 38.11 -28.74
N ASN A 61 13.28 38.83 -29.40
CA ASN A 61 14.72 38.70 -29.16
C ASN A 61 15.12 39.13 -27.75
N GLN A 62 14.49 40.18 -27.24
CA GLN A 62 14.70 40.63 -25.86
C GLN A 62 14.24 39.57 -24.86
N PHE A 63 13.10 38.93 -25.13
CA PHE A 63 12.58 37.85 -24.31
C PHE A 63 13.48 36.60 -24.35
N LYS A 64 14.00 36.21 -25.53
CA LYS A 64 14.96 35.10 -25.65
C LYS A 64 16.23 35.36 -24.82
N LEU A 65 16.81 36.56 -24.90
CA LEU A 65 17.98 36.94 -24.09
C LEU A 65 17.68 36.90 -22.60
N TYR A 66 16.49 37.36 -22.20
CA TYR A 66 16.04 37.27 -20.81
C TYR A 66 15.93 35.81 -20.34
N LEU A 67 15.34 34.92 -21.13
CA LEU A 67 15.26 33.50 -20.80
C LEU A 67 16.66 32.89 -20.61
N HIS A 68 17.62 33.20 -21.48
CA HIS A 68 19.00 32.74 -21.33
C HIS A 68 19.69 33.29 -20.07
N ALA A 69 19.28 34.46 -19.59
CA ALA A 69 19.83 35.07 -18.38
C ALA A 69 19.20 34.53 -17.09
N LEU A 70 18.11 33.76 -17.18
CA LEU A 70 17.48 33.16 -15.99
C LEU A 70 18.40 32.10 -15.36
N PRO A 71 18.57 32.10 -14.03
CA PRO A 71 19.32 31.04 -13.33
C PRO A 71 18.77 29.63 -13.57
N GLN A 72 17.48 29.53 -13.88
CA GLN A 72 16.76 28.29 -14.13
C GLN A 72 16.96 27.74 -15.54
N PHE A 73 17.58 28.51 -16.43
CA PHE A 73 17.75 28.10 -17.82
C PHE A 73 18.75 26.97 -17.96
N GLN A 74 18.40 25.99 -18.78
CA GLN A 74 19.25 24.89 -19.18
C GLN A 74 19.22 24.73 -20.71
N GLU A 75 20.36 24.36 -21.29
CA GLU A 75 20.42 24.05 -22.72
C GLU A 75 19.81 22.67 -23.00
N ALA A 76 18.90 22.62 -23.97
CA ALA A 76 18.33 21.38 -24.48
C ALA A 76 19.27 20.77 -25.53
N THR A 77 19.97 19.68 -25.19
CA THR A 77 20.88 19.03 -26.15
C THR A 77 20.21 17.91 -26.95
N THR A 78 19.23 17.21 -26.38
CA THR A 78 18.56 16.05 -27.00
C THR A 78 17.08 15.98 -26.65
N LYS A 79 16.28 15.32 -27.50
CA LYS A 79 14.83 15.11 -27.26
C LYS A 79 14.59 14.27 -26.00
N GLU A 80 15.45 13.29 -25.76
CA GLU A 80 15.41 12.39 -24.61
C GLU A 80 15.70 13.14 -23.30
N GLN A 81 16.67 14.07 -23.32
CA GLN A 81 16.94 14.94 -22.17
C GLN A 81 15.69 15.77 -21.85
N VAL A 82 15.04 16.35 -22.86
CA VAL A 82 13.87 17.21 -22.66
C VAL A 82 12.69 16.45 -22.06
N MET A 83 12.45 15.23 -22.52
CA MET A 83 11.45 14.35 -21.91
C MET A 83 11.77 14.07 -20.44
N ARG A 84 13.04 13.79 -20.12
CA ARG A 84 13.49 13.57 -18.74
C ARG A 84 13.32 14.81 -17.87
N GLU A 85 13.61 15.98 -18.41
CA GLU A 85 13.49 17.24 -17.67
C GLU A 85 12.04 17.64 -17.43
N ILE A 86 11.12 17.43 -18.39
CA ILE A 86 9.67 17.58 -18.14
C ILE A 86 9.24 16.69 -16.96
N MET A 87 9.74 15.46 -16.92
CA MET A 87 9.48 14.48 -15.86
C MET A 87 10.10 14.87 -14.51
N ASN A 88 11.12 15.73 -14.51
CA ASN A 88 11.76 16.25 -13.30
C ASN A 88 11.11 17.53 -12.77
N GLY A 89 10.14 18.12 -13.49
CA GLY A 89 9.48 19.37 -13.13
C GLY A 89 10.00 20.61 -13.86
N SER A 90 10.71 20.43 -14.98
CA SER A 90 11.09 21.53 -15.86
C SER A 90 9.95 21.89 -16.82
N VAL A 91 9.91 23.17 -17.21
CA VAL A 91 9.02 23.69 -18.25
C VAL A 91 9.81 23.80 -19.54
N VAL A 92 9.24 23.28 -20.63
CA VAL A 92 9.79 23.44 -21.97
C VAL A 92 9.05 24.57 -22.66
N ALA A 93 9.77 25.64 -22.99
CA ALA A 93 9.27 26.69 -23.87
C ALA A 93 9.81 26.50 -25.29
N VAL A 94 8.92 26.54 -26.28
CA VAL A 94 9.26 26.44 -27.70
C VAL A 94 8.98 27.77 -28.36
N ILE A 95 10.03 28.40 -28.90
CA ILE A 95 9.97 29.71 -29.58
C ILE A 95 10.70 29.56 -30.92
N GLN A 96 10.01 29.75 -32.05
CA GLN A 96 10.60 29.63 -33.40
C GLN A 96 11.42 28.33 -33.66
N ASN A 97 11.00 27.20 -33.07
CA ASN A 97 11.66 25.88 -33.04
C ASN A 97 12.86 25.73 -32.10
N GLU A 98 13.25 26.75 -31.35
CA GLU A 98 14.26 26.65 -30.31
C GLU A 98 13.61 26.20 -29.01
N TRP A 99 14.30 25.31 -28.29
CA TRP A 99 13.80 24.72 -27.05
C TRP A 99 14.52 25.35 -25.87
N TYR A 100 13.75 25.89 -24.95
CA TYR A 100 14.23 26.50 -23.72
C TYR A 100 13.76 25.63 -22.56
N LEU A 101 14.70 25.00 -21.86
CA LEU A 101 14.41 24.26 -20.64
C LEU A 101 14.55 25.21 -19.45
N LEU A 102 13.51 25.28 -18.63
CA LEU A 102 13.47 26.11 -17.44
C LEU A 102 13.13 25.24 -16.24
N ASP A 103 14.06 25.12 -15.29
CA ASP A 103 13.86 24.38 -14.06
C ASP A 103 12.94 25.17 -13.10
N PHE A 104 11.68 24.75 -13.05
CA PHE A 104 10.66 25.27 -12.14
C PHE A 104 10.14 24.18 -11.20
N LYS A 105 11.00 23.22 -10.84
CA LYS A 105 10.61 22.07 -10.05
C LYS A 105 9.98 22.47 -8.70
N LEU A 106 8.77 21.98 -8.48
CA LEU A 106 8.07 22.06 -7.20
C LEU A 106 8.42 20.83 -6.34
N SER A 107 9.03 21.08 -5.18
CA SER A 107 9.16 20.08 -4.13
C SER A 107 8.05 20.26 -3.09
N THR A 108 7.26 19.22 -2.84
CA THR A 108 6.22 19.24 -1.80
C THR A 108 6.50 18.29 -0.63
N ASN A 109 7.74 17.81 -0.50
CA ASN A 109 8.12 16.87 0.55
C ASN A 109 7.86 17.42 1.97
N ASP A 110 7.97 18.73 2.19
CA ASP A 110 7.71 19.35 3.50
C ASP A 110 6.20 19.47 3.82
N LYS A 111 5.33 19.20 2.84
CA LYS A 111 3.87 19.28 2.97
C LYS A 111 3.22 17.92 3.22
N VAL A 112 4.01 16.86 3.36
CA VAL A 112 3.51 15.51 3.59
C VAL A 112 3.52 15.14 5.07
N ASN A 113 2.78 14.08 5.40
CA ASN A 113 2.64 13.63 6.78
C ASN A 113 3.82 12.73 7.19
N ASN A 114 3.91 12.42 8.47
CA ASN A 114 4.79 11.36 8.97
C ASN A 114 4.05 10.03 9.04
N THR A 115 4.75 8.92 8.81
CA THR A 115 4.18 7.57 8.94
C THR A 115 3.66 7.32 10.34
N SER A 116 2.44 6.79 10.42
CA SER A 116 1.73 6.51 11.65
C SER A 116 1.33 5.05 11.81
N VAL A 117 1.14 4.35 10.68
CA VAL A 117 0.73 2.94 10.58
C VAL A 117 1.92 2.07 10.16
N GLU A 118 2.69 2.51 9.18
CA GLU A 118 3.82 1.75 8.62
C GLU A 118 5.18 2.32 9.08
N THR A 119 5.33 2.52 10.40
CA THR A 119 6.56 3.06 10.99
C THR A 119 7.73 2.11 10.83
N THR A 120 8.88 2.61 10.38
CA THR A 120 10.12 1.82 10.24
C THR A 120 11.31 2.49 10.91
N ILE A 121 12.29 1.68 11.30
CA ILE A 121 13.57 2.16 11.83
C ILE A 121 14.43 2.65 10.66
N HIS A 122 14.42 1.90 9.56
CA HIS A 122 15.15 2.23 8.34
C HIS A 122 14.22 2.53 7.16
N GLY A 123 14.57 3.54 6.36
CA GLY A 123 13.83 3.95 5.17
C GLY A 123 13.07 5.27 5.33
N SER A 124 12.15 5.54 4.40
CA SER A 124 11.36 6.77 4.40
C SER A 124 10.38 6.79 5.58
N GLN A 125 10.36 7.89 6.32
CA GLN A 125 9.36 8.19 7.35
C GLN A 125 8.23 9.10 6.83
N LEU A 126 8.29 9.47 5.55
CA LEU A 126 7.26 10.28 4.90
C LEU A 126 6.04 9.40 4.59
N ALA A 127 4.86 9.96 4.87
CA ALA A 127 3.56 9.42 4.50
C ALA A 127 2.82 10.40 3.59
N LEU A 128 1.84 9.94 2.82
CA LEU A 128 1.02 10.80 1.97
C LEU A 128 0.29 11.88 2.79
N SER A 129 -0.04 12.98 2.13
CA SER A 129 -0.84 14.09 2.65
C SER A 129 -2.33 13.91 2.32
N ASP A 130 -3.20 14.77 2.87
CA ASP A 130 -4.61 14.79 2.47
C ASP A 130 -4.84 15.42 1.09
N ASN A 131 -3.83 16.10 0.51
CA ASN A 131 -3.96 16.78 -0.77
C ASN A 131 -3.54 15.87 -1.93
N LEU A 132 -4.45 15.59 -2.86
CA LEU A 132 -4.14 14.74 -4.01
C LEU A 132 -2.97 15.27 -4.86
N ALA A 133 -2.89 16.58 -5.11
CA ALA A 133 -1.83 17.14 -5.95
C ALA A 133 -0.44 17.01 -5.31
N THR A 134 -0.34 17.22 -4.00
CA THR A 134 0.88 16.94 -3.22
C THR A 134 1.26 15.46 -3.32
N ASN A 135 0.29 14.55 -3.16
CA ASN A 135 0.55 13.10 -3.24
C ASN A 135 1.08 12.70 -4.62
N ILE A 136 0.49 13.22 -5.70
CA ILE A 136 0.96 12.99 -7.06
C ILE A 136 2.37 13.55 -7.28
N ASN A 137 2.66 14.76 -6.78
CA ASN A 137 4.00 15.35 -6.84
C ASN A 137 5.04 14.44 -6.18
N VAL A 138 4.75 13.93 -4.98
CA VAL A 138 5.66 13.02 -4.26
C VAL A 138 5.80 11.67 -4.97
N ILE A 139 4.73 11.07 -5.49
CA ILE A 139 4.86 9.81 -6.23
C ILE A 139 5.73 10.00 -7.48
N ARG A 140 5.55 11.11 -8.22
CA ARG A 140 6.36 11.46 -9.39
C ARG A 140 7.83 11.76 -9.03
N SER A 141 8.09 12.38 -7.88
CA SER A 141 9.46 12.68 -7.42
C SER A 141 10.24 11.44 -6.99
N TYR A 142 9.56 10.32 -6.72
CA TYR A 142 10.20 9.03 -6.51
C TYR A 142 10.24 8.17 -7.79
N TYR A 143 9.28 8.32 -8.72
CA TYR A 143 9.16 7.52 -9.95
C TYR A 143 9.32 8.36 -11.24
N HIS A 144 10.57 8.52 -11.68
CA HIS A 144 10.96 9.39 -12.79
C HIS A 144 10.77 8.80 -14.20
N GLN A 145 9.89 7.82 -14.39
CA GLN A 145 9.69 7.19 -15.70
C GLN A 145 8.55 7.85 -16.48
N PRO A 146 8.73 8.12 -17.79
CA PRO A 146 7.67 8.67 -18.65
C PRO A 146 6.52 7.68 -18.87
N SER A 147 6.74 6.40 -18.57
CA SER A 147 5.73 5.35 -18.59
C SER A 147 4.68 5.48 -17.49
N LEU A 148 4.93 6.30 -16.45
CA LEU A 148 3.96 6.54 -15.40
C LEU A 148 2.78 7.37 -15.91
N CYS A 149 1.58 6.80 -15.80
CA CYS A 149 0.33 7.41 -16.17
C CYS A 149 -0.51 7.71 -14.92
N VAL A 150 -1.23 8.83 -14.97
CA VAL A 150 -2.19 9.23 -13.93
C VAL A 150 -3.50 9.58 -14.62
N GLU A 151 -4.54 8.82 -14.31
CA GLU A 151 -5.91 9.06 -14.78
C GLU A 151 -6.74 9.62 -13.62
N TYR A 152 -7.46 10.71 -13.85
CA TYR A 152 -8.35 11.30 -12.86
C TYR A 152 -9.79 10.93 -13.17
N VAL A 153 -10.48 10.42 -12.15
CA VAL A 153 -11.91 10.10 -12.21
C VAL A 153 -12.61 10.78 -11.04
N VAL A 154 -13.82 11.27 -11.25
CA VAL A 154 -14.65 11.86 -10.19
C VAL A 154 -15.68 10.84 -9.71
N LYS A 155 -15.82 10.68 -8.38
CA LYS A 155 -16.74 9.73 -7.75
C LYS A 155 -17.51 10.32 -6.58
N GLY A 156 -18.71 9.81 -6.36
CA GLY A 156 -19.66 10.33 -5.37
C GLY A 156 -20.65 11.31 -5.99
N GLU A 157 -21.96 11.10 -5.76
CA GLU A 157 -23.00 11.99 -6.32
C GLU A 157 -22.97 13.38 -5.67
N VAL A 158 -22.77 13.45 -4.36
CA VAL A 158 -22.84 14.68 -3.56
C VAL A 158 -21.47 15.35 -3.45
N ASN A 159 -20.45 14.58 -3.07
CA ASN A 159 -19.14 15.13 -2.73
C ASN A 159 -18.14 15.17 -3.91
N GLN A 160 -18.42 14.45 -5.01
CA GLN A 160 -17.64 14.49 -6.25
C GLN A 160 -16.11 14.47 -6.02
N HIS A 161 -15.62 13.54 -5.19
CA HIS A 161 -14.20 13.43 -4.90
C HIS A 161 -13.42 12.98 -6.13
N LYS A 162 -12.23 13.55 -6.29
CA LYS A 162 -11.26 13.12 -7.29
C LYS A 162 -10.54 11.87 -6.81
N VAL A 163 -10.48 10.88 -7.67
CA VAL A 163 -9.71 9.65 -7.51
C VAL A 163 -8.67 9.60 -8.62
N ALA A 164 -7.40 9.45 -8.25
CA ALA A 164 -6.33 9.21 -9.20
C ALA A 164 -6.05 7.70 -9.32
N ILE A 165 -6.03 7.21 -10.55
CA ILE A 165 -5.55 5.88 -10.92
C ILE A 165 -4.14 6.05 -11.46
N ILE A 166 -3.16 5.47 -10.78
CA ILE A 166 -1.73 5.64 -11.07
C ILE A 166 -1.14 4.28 -11.42
N TYR A 167 -0.45 4.18 -12.54
CA TYR A 167 0.16 2.93 -12.99
C TYR A 167 1.31 3.19 -13.97
N ASP A 168 2.18 2.20 -14.16
CA ASP A 168 3.18 2.21 -15.23
C ASP A 168 2.65 1.45 -16.45
N LYS A 169 2.50 2.14 -17.58
CA LYS A 169 1.93 1.59 -18.82
C LYS A 169 2.72 0.40 -19.40
N GLU A 170 4.02 0.33 -19.15
CA GLU A 170 4.89 -0.73 -19.69
C GLU A 170 4.85 -2.00 -18.84
N LYS A 171 4.40 -1.89 -17.59
CA LYS A 171 4.45 -2.99 -16.61
C LYS A 171 3.08 -3.47 -16.16
N VAL A 172 2.07 -2.59 -16.21
CA VAL A 172 0.72 -2.92 -15.78
C VAL A 172 0.11 -4.01 -16.66
N LYS A 173 -0.65 -4.91 -16.04
CA LYS A 173 -1.48 -5.86 -16.77
C LYS A 173 -2.79 -5.19 -17.16
N ASN A 174 -3.02 -5.01 -18.47
CA ASN A 174 -4.20 -4.30 -18.98
C ASN A 174 -5.52 -4.87 -18.44
N GLY A 175 -5.66 -6.20 -18.34
CA GLY A 175 -6.87 -6.82 -17.79
C GLY A 175 -7.20 -6.40 -16.35
N VAL A 176 -6.19 -6.16 -15.51
CA VAL A 176 -6.39 -5.64 -14.15
C VAL A 176 -6.87 -4.20 -14.20
N LEU A 177 -6.23 -3.37 -15.03
CA LEU A 177 -6.58 -1.96 -15.18
C LEU A 177 -8.02 -1.78 -15.70
N ASP A 178 -8.42 -2.58 -16.69
CA ASP A 178 -9.77 -2.55 -17.24
C ASP A 178 -10.82 -2.97 -16.21
N THR A 179 -10.53 -4.02 -15.42
CA THR A 179 -11.37 -4.44 -14.30
C THR A 179 -11.53 -3.34 -13.26
N ILE A 180 -10.45 -2.60 -12.94
CA ILE A 180 -10.50 -1.48 -12.00
C ILE A 180 -11.35 -0.34 -12.56
N ARG A 181 -11.17 0.02 -13.83
CA ARG A 181 -11.97 1.07 -14.49
C ARG A 181 -13.45 0.70 -14.50
N GLU A 182 -13.79 -0.54 -14.88
CA GLU A 182 -15.17 -1.04 -14.87
C GLU A 182 -15.79 -0.99 -13.47
N ARG A 183 -15.07 -1.52 -12.46
CA ARG A 183 -15.57 -1.49 -11.08
C ARG A 183 -15.71 -0.06 -10.56
N LEU A 184 -14.78 0.83 -10.86
CA LEU A 184 -14.88 2.25 -10.51
C LEU A 184 -16.09 2.91 -11.17
N GLN A 185 -16.38 2.62 -12.45
CA GLN A 185 -17.57 3.12 -13.14
C GLN A 185 -18.85 2.73 -12.41
N ASN A 186 -18.93 1.49 -11.92
CA ASN A 186 -20.08 0.97 -11.18
C ASN A 186 -20.17 1.43 -9.71
N VAL A 187 -19.22 2.21 -9.20
CA VAL A 187 -19.34 2.82 -7.87
C VAL A 187 -20.35 3.96 -7.94
N ASP A 188 -21.61 3.61 -7.73
CA ASP A 188 -22.72 4.56 -7.60
C ASP A 188 -23.14 4.69 -6.13
N LYS A 189 -22.60 5.73 -5.48
CA LYS A 189 -22.79 6.03 -4.06
C LYS A 189 -22.93 7.54 -3.88
N GLN A 190 -23.83 7.94 -2.98
CA GLN A 190 -24.03 9.36 -2.65
C GLN A 190 -22.74 10.05 -2.21
N VAL A 191 -21.90 9.35 -1.43
CA VAL A 191 -20.66 9.89 -0.87
C VAL A 191 -19.56 8.84 -0.94
N VAL A 192 -18.38 9.23 -1.43
CA VAL A 192 -17.13 8.46 -1.31
C VAL A 192 -16.17 9.25 -0.44
N SER A 193 -16.02 8.87 0.84
CA SER A 193 -15.29 9.69 1.83
C SER A 193 -13.85 9.25 2.09
N SER A 194 -13.50 7.99 1.84
CA SER A 194 -12.17 7.47 2.18
C SER A 194 -11.68 6.40 1.21
N THR A 195 -10.35 6.25 1.16
CA THR A 195 -9.70 5.20 0.38
C THR A 195 -10.08 3.80 0.89
N THR A 196 -10.33 3.65 2.20
CA THR A 196 -10.84 2.41 2.81
C THR A 196 -12.27 2.06 2.37
N GLN A 197 -13.16 3.06 2.22
CA GLN A 197 -14.49 2.83 1.66
C GLN A 197 -14.41 2.45 0.19
N LEU A 198 -13.55 3.12 -0.58
CA LEU A 198 -13.33 2.79 -1.98
C LEU A 198 -12.82 1.35 -2.16
N ASN A 199 -11.88 0.92 -1.32
CA ASN A 199 -11.42 -0.48 -1.24
C ASN A 199 -12.61 -1.45 -1.06
N ASN A 200 -13.54 -1.16 -0.15
CA ASN A 200 -14.72 -1.99 0.06
C ASN A 200 -15.68 -1.99 -1.14
N PHE A 201 -15.86 -0.86 -1.82
CA PHE A 201 -16.73 -0.78 -3.00
C PHE A 201 -16.15 -1.50 -4.22
N LEU A 202 -14.83 -1.48 -4.37
CA LEU A 202 -14.14 -2.16 -5.46
C LEU A 202 -13.96 -3.66 -5.23
N ASN A 203 -14.14 -4.13 -3.99
CA ASN A 203 -14.11 -5.54 -3.68
C ASN A 203 -15.47 -6.18 -4.04
N ASN A 204 -15.49 -6.94 -5.14
CA ASN A 204 -16.71 -7.53 -5.68
C ASN A 204 -17.31 -8.61 -4.74
N LYS A 205 -16.49 -9.19 -3.88
CA LYS A 205 -16.90 -10.24 -2.92
C LYS A 205 -17.14 -9.60 -1.56
N ARG A 206 -18.39 -9.16 -1.30
CA ARG A 206 -18.82 -8.60 0.00
C ARG A 206 -18.50 -9.50 1.20
N LEU A 207 -18.29 -10.80 0.98
CA LEU A 207 -17.96 -11.81 1.99
C LEU A 207 -16.52 -12.33 1.88
N SER A 208 -15.63 -11.66 1.14
CA SER A 208 -14.23 -12.10 1.07
C SER A 208 -13.56 -11.93 2.43
N LEU A 209 -13.12 -13.04 3.01
CA LEU A 209 -12.44 -13.04 4.30
C LEU A 209 -11.05 -12.40 4.22
N PHE A 210 -10.37 -12.56 3.08
CA PHE A 210 -9.01 -12.05 2.86
C PHE A 210 -9.03 -10.74 2.07
N PRO A 211 -8.18 -9.77 2.45
CA PRO A 211 -8.04 -8.54 1.69
C PRO A 211 -7.47 -8.83 0.30
N GLN A 212 -7.90 -8.07 -0.69
CA GLN A 212 -7.45 -8.19 -2.09
C GLN A 212 -6.69 -6.95 -2.57
N MET A 213 -6.59 -5.94 -1.71
CA MET A 213 -5.87 -4.71 -1.96
C MET A 213 -5.10 -4.34 -0.69
N ILE A 214 -4.02 -3.59 -0.86
CA ILE A 214 -3.14 -3.19 0.24
C ILE A 214 -3.27 -1.71 0.45
N MET A 215 -3.58 -1.32 1.68
CA MET A 215 -3.55 0.06 2.10
C MET A 215 -2.11 0.43 2.46
N THR A 216 -1.66 1.57 1.98
CA THR A 216 -0.34 2.09 2.32
C THR A 216 -0.36 3.61 2.38
N GLU A 217 0.32 4.16 3.38
CA GLU A 217 0.55 5.60 3.49
C GLU A 217 1.90 6.01 2.90
N ARG A 218 2.77 5.03 2.57
CA ARG A 218 4.18 5.30 2.24
C ARG A 218 4.44 5.47 0.75
N PRO A 219 5.11 6.57 0.33
CA PRO A 219 5.50 6.78 -1.07
C PRO A 219 6.43 5.69 -1.63
N ASP A 220 7.39 5.20 -0.83
CA ASP A 220 8.35 4.19 -1.29
C ASP A 220 7.66 2.84 -1.60
N ARG A 221 6.70 2.42 -0.77
CA ARG A 221 5.86 1.24 -1.01
C ARG A 221 4.99 1.40 -2.26
N ILE A 222 4.45 2.59 -2.47
CA ILE A 222 3.66 2.91 -3.67
C ILE A 222 4.51 2.74 -4.93
N VAL A 223 5.69 3.34 -4.95
CA VAL A 223 6.65 3.29 -6.06
C VAL A 223 7.11 1.86 -6.33
N TYR A 224 7.40 1.08 -5.29
CA TYR A 224 7.74 -0.34 -5.40
C TYR A 224 6.61 -1.15 -6.05
N ASN A 225 5.36 -0.91 -5.64
CA ASN A 225 4.20 -1.60 -6.20
C ASN A 225 3.94 -1.20 -7.67
N ILE A 226 4.06 0.09 -8.02
CA ILE A 226 3.98 0.57 -9.41
C ILE A 226 5.07 -0.10 -10.26
N ALA A 227 6.30 -0.14 -9.75
CA ALA A 227 7.42 -0.79 -10.41
C ALA A 227 7.20 -2.29 -10.60
N GLY A 228 6.40 -2.93 -9.75
CA GLY A 228 5.95 -4.32 -9.84
C GLY A 228 4.76 -4.55 -10.77
N GLY A 229 4.26 -3.52 -11.46
CA GLY A 229 3.13 -3.62 -12.39
C GLY A 229 1.75 -3.52 -11.74
N LYS A 230 1.67 -3.05 -10.49
CA LYS A 230 0.39 -2.80 -9.81
C LYS A 230 -0.16 -1.41 -10.12
N VAL A 231 -1.47 -1.30 -9.94
CA VAL A 231 -2.23 -0.06 -10.02
C VAL A 231 -2.43 0.50 -8.62
N ILE A 232 -2.26 1.82 -8.49
CA ILE A 232 -2.43 2.55 -7.24
C ILE A 232 -3.63 3.47 -7.38
N LEU A 233 -4.49 3.49 -6.36
CA LEU A 233 -5.63 4.37 -6.26
C LEU A 233 -5.40 5.34 -5.11
N VAL A 234 -5.53 6.65 -5.38
CA VAL A 234 -5.42 7.71 -4.38
C VAL A 234 -6.68 8.56 -4.43
N VAL A 235 -7.33 8.72 -3.28
CA VAL A 235 -8.54 9.55 -3.14
C VAL A 235 -8.14 10.90 -2.54
N ASP A 236 -8.67 11.99 -3.10
CA ASP A 236 -8.45 13.33 -2.56
C ASP A 236 -9.06 13.46 -1.16
N GLY A 237 -8.35 14.11 -0.23
CA GLY A 237 -8.72 14.23 1.18
C GLY A 237 -8.33 13.03 2.04
N ASN A 238 -7.47 12.13 1.57
CA ASN A 238 -7.03 10.96 2.33
C ASN A 238 -5.51 10.73 2.25
N PRO A 239 -4.82 10.50 3.39
CA PRO A 239 -3.37 10.32 3.44
C PRO A 239 -2.95 8.85 3.21
N GLN A 240 -3.79 8.05 2.55
CA GLN A 240 -3.51 6.66 2.23
C GLN A 240 -3.92 6.32 0.79
N ALA A 241 -3.12 5.47 0.16
CA ALA A 241 -3.36 4.90 -1.15
C ALA A 241 -3.69 3.41 -1.06
N VAL A 242 -4.40 2.90 -2.07
CA VAL A 242 -4.66 1.46 -2.24
C VAL A 242 -3.82 0.94 -3.39
N ALA A 243 -3.09 -0.16 -3.17
CA ALA A 243 -2.38 -0.90 -4.21
C ALA A 243 -3.12 -2.19 -4.57
N THR A 244 -3.30 -2.43 -5.88
CA THR A 244 -4.02 -3.58 -6.44
C THR A 244 -3.40 -4.04 -7.78
N PRO A 245 -3.37 -5.34 -8.12
CA PRO A 245 -3.86 -6.47 -7.34
C PRO A 245 -2.89 -6.80 -6.20
N ALA A 246 -3.43 -7.21 -5.05
CA ALA A 246 -2.63 -7.77 -3.97
C ALA A 246 -2.66 -9.29 -3.99
N VAL A 247 -1.49 -9.90 -3.72
CA VAL A 247 -1.31 -11.33 -3.49
C VAL A 247 -0.98 -11.59 -2.03
N PHE A 248 -1.18 -12.82 -1.56
CA PHE A 248 -0.96 -13.21 -0.17
C PHE A 248 0.43 -12.79 0.38
N PHE A 249 1.48 -12.99 -0.42
CA PHE A 249 2.86 -12.72 -0.01
C PHE A 249 3.16 -11.23 0.16
N ASP A 250 2.39 -10.34 -0.48
CA ASP A 250 2.56 -8.90 -0.32
C ASP A 250 2.29 -8.46 1.13
N TYR A 251 1.32 -9.09 1.79
CA TYR A 251 0.93 -8.79 3.17
C TYR A 251 1.99 -9.21 4.19
N MET A 252 2.87 -10.14 3.81
CA MET A 252 3.93 -10.69 4.66
C MET A 252 5.29 -10.03 4.39
N SER A 253 5.33 -9.01 3.51
CA SER A 253 6.52 -8.24 3.18
C SER A 253 6.41 -6.81 3.68
N THR A 254 7.56 -6.22 4.02
CA THR A 254 7.69 -4.82 4.40
C THR A 254 8.73 -4.12 3.54
N MET A 255 8.65 -2.79 3.43
CA MET A 255 9.71 -2.03 2.75
C MET A 255 11.05 -2.14 3.48
N GLU A 256 11.03 -2.39 4.78
CA GLU A 256 12.23 -2.55 5.60
C GLU A 256 13.04 -3.81 5.24
N ASP A 257 12.40 -4.83 4.67
CA ASP A 257 13.08 -6.03 4.16
C ASP A 257 14.14 -5.71 3.10
N ASN A 258 13.98 -4.59 2.38
CA ASN A 258 14.90 -4.16 1.33
C ASN A 258 16.14 -3.45 1.88
N TYR A 259 16.14 -3.01 3.14
CA TYR A 259 17.28 -2.35 3.76
C TYR A 259 18.18 -3.31 4.54
N HIS A 260 17.68 -4.49 4.89
CA HIS A 260 18.44 -5.52 5.58
C HIS A 260 19.25 -6.41 4.63
N THR A 261 20.28 -7.06 5.18
CA THR A 261 21.01 -8.09 4.43
C THR A 261 20.11 -9.30 4.17
N LEU A 262 20.37 -10.00 3.06
CA LEU A 262 19.52 -11.11 2.61
C LEU A 262 19.22 -12.16 3.70
N ILE A 263 20.23 -12.54 4.50
CA ILE A 263 20.07 -13.54 5.57
C ILE A 263 19.11 -13.03 6.65
N ILE A 264 19.25 -11.76 7.05
CA ILE A 264 18.37 -11.13 8.04
C ILE A 264 16.94 -11.04 7.48
N SER A 265 16.76 -10.59 6.23
CA SER A 265 15.44 -10.48 5.62
C SER A 265 14.74 -11.85 5.49
N ILE A 266 15.48 -12.92 5.16
CA ILE A 266 14.93 -14.29 5.12
C ILE A 266 14.52 -14.74 6.53
N PHE A 267 15.36 -14.51 7.54
CA PHE A 267 15.05 -14.87 8.92
C PHE A 267 13.81 -14.13 9.44
N LEU A 268 13.72 -12.82 9.20
CA LEU A 268 12.55 -12.02 9.58
C LEU A 268 11.29 -12.49 8.86
N LYS A 269 11.36 -12.78 7.55
CA LYS A 269 10.22 -13.35 6.81
C LYS A 269 9.81 -14.71 7.39
N PHE A 270 10.77 -15.58 7.71
CA PHE A 270 10.48 -16.86 8.37
C PHE A 270 9.75 -16.67 9.70
N LEU A 271 10.20 -15.74 10.55
CA LEU A 271 9.51 -15.41 11.81
C LEU A 271 8.06 -14.96 11.58
N ARG A 272 7.79 -14.18 10.52
CA ARG A 272 6.40 -13.78 10.19
C ARG A 272 5.54 -14.95 9.76
N TYR A 273 6.06 -15.84 8.92
CA TYR A 273 5.30 -17.04 8.54
C TYR A 273 5.11 -18.00 9.72
N ALA A 274 6.11 -18.16 10.59
CA ALA A 274 5.99 -18.93 11.82
C ALA A 274 4.94 -18.32 12.75
N GLY A 275 4.97 -17.01 12.98
CA GLY A 275 3.96 -16.28 13.76
C GLY A 275 2.55 -16.43 13.17
N LEU A 276 2.41 -16.32 11.85
CA LEU A 276 1.14 -16.55 11.17
C LEU A 276 0.58 -17.96 11.47
N MET A 277 1.42 -18.99 11.36
CA MET A 277 1.03 -20.37 11.65
C MET A 277 0.67 -20.56 13.14
N ILE A 278 1.46 -19.98 14.05
CA ILE A 278 1.19 -20.03 15.49
C ILE A 278 -0.15 -19.35 15.80
N SER A 279 -0.42 -18.17 15.22
CA SER A 279 -1.66 -17.44 15.45
C SER A 279 -2.89 -18.27 15.05
N ILE A 280 -2.85 -18.93 13.89
CA ILE A 280 -4.00 -19.73 13.41
C ILE A 280 -4.11 -21.08 14.15
N LEU A 281 -3.01 -21.83 14.22
CA LEU A 281 -3.05 -23.25 14.56
C LEU A 281 -2.93 -23.52 16.06
N LEU A 282 -2.18 -22.72 16.82
CA LEU A 282 -1.87 -23.02 18.21
C LEU A 282 -3.12 -23.13 19.11
N PRO A 283 -4.12 -22.23 19.02
CA PRO A 283 -5.33 -22.35 19.84
C PRO A 283 -6.13 -23.61 19.53
N GLY A 284 -6.32 -23.92 18.24
CA GLY A 284 -7.03 -25.11 17.80
C GLY A 284 -6.29 -26.38 18.22
N LEU A 285 -4.96 -26.41 18.04
CA LEU A 285 -4.11 -27.52 18.46
C LEU A 285 -4.23 -27.77 19.97
N TYR A 286 -4.24 -26.72 20.79
CA TYR A 286 -4.45 -26.87 22.23
C TYR A 286 -5.79 -27.54 22.55
N VAL A 287 -6.90 -27.07 21.95
CA VAL A 287 -8.23 -27.67 22.15
C VAL A 287 -8.23 -29.12 21.69
N GLY A 288 -7.68 -29.39 20.50
CA GLY A 288 -7.63 -30.72 19.90
C GLY A 288 -6.85 -31.72 20.74
N VAL A 289 -5.63 -31.36 21.17
CA VAL A 289 -4.79 -32.26 21.96
C VAL A 289 -5.34 -32.45 23.37
N THR A 290 -5.73 -31.39 24.07
CA THR A 290 -6.19 -31.51 25.46
C THR A 290 -7.55 -32.18 25.60
N SER A 291 -8.43 -32.07 24.60
CA SER A 291 -9.80 -32.60 24.67
C SER A 291 -9.96 -33.96 24.00
N PHE A 292 -9.19 -34.25 22.94
CA PHE A 292 -9.40 -35.45 22.12
C PHE A 292 -8.23 -36.43 22.11
N SER A 293 -6.99 -35.94 22.27
CA SER A 293 -5.81 -36.83 22.19
C SER A 293 -4.68 -36.39 23.13
N PRO A 294 -4.86 -36.47 24.47
CA PRO A 294 -3.83 -36.06 25.43
C PRO A 294 -2.52 -36.87 25.31
N GLU A 295 -2.63 -38.09 24.79
CA GLU A 295 -1.55 -39.05 24.55
C GLU A 295 -0.48 -38.56 23.54
N VAL A 296 -0.79 -37.51 22.77
CA VAL A 296 0.17 -36.89 21.84
C VAL A 296 1.35 -36.28 22.60
N PHE A 297 1.15 -35.85 23.84
CA PHE A 297 2.23 -35.35 24.69
C PHE A 297 2.94 -36.48 25.44
N ARG A 298 4.23 -36.27 25.74
CA ARG A 298 4.92 -37.08 26.75
C ARG A 298 4.14 -37.03 28.06
N THR A 299 4.06 -38.16 28.77
CA THR A 299 3.26 -38.31 29.98
C THR A 299 3.52 -37.19 31.00
N GLU A 300 4.77 -36.77 31.19
CA GLU A 300 5.14 -35.67 32.08
C GLU A 300 4.50 -34.33 31.69
N LEU A 301 4.48 -34.01 30.39
CA LEU A 301 3.85 -32.79 29.87
C LEU A 301 2.33 -32.87 29.97
N ALA A 302 1.75 -34.03 29.65
CA ALA A 302 0.32 -34.27 29.80
C ALA A 302 -0.14 -34.10 31.26
N LEU A 303 0.64 -34.63 32.22
CA LEU A 303 0.38 -34.48 33.65
C LEU A 303 0.53 -33.03 34.12
N THR A 304 1.52 -32.30 33.60
CA THR A 304 1.70 -30.87 33.88
C THR A 304 0.51 -30.06 33.37
N ILE A 305 0.03 -30.35 32.16
CA ILE A 305 -1.15 -29.71 31.58
C ILE A 305 -2.39 -30.02 32.42
N ALA A 306 -2.64 -31.29 32.72
CA ALA A 306 -3.76 -31.70 33.56
C ALA A 306 -3.70 -31.02 34.95
N GLY A 307 -2.52 -30.99 35.57
CA GLY A 307 -2.27 -30.32 36.86
C GLY A 307 -2.56 -28.83 36.81
N SER A 308 -2.18 -28.14 35.73
CA SER A 308 -2.45 -26.70 35.56
C SER A 308 -3.93 -26.35 35.37
N ARG A 309 -4.79 -27.34 35.11
CA ARG A 309 -6.24 -27.17 34.97
C ARG A 309 -7.00 -27.59 36.23
N VAL A 310 -6.32 -28.00 37.30
CA VAL A 310 -6.96 -28.30 38.58
C VAL A 310 -7.60 -27.04 39.13
N GLY A 311 -8.92 -27.08 39.34
CA GLY A 311 -9.70 -25.93 39.80
C GLY A 311 -10.28 -25.05 38.68
N VAL A 312 -9.91 -25.28 37.42
CA VAL A 312 -10.50 -24.56 36.28
C VAL A 312 -11.88 -25.15 35.94
N PRO A 313 -12.98 -24.37 36.03
CA PRO A 313 -14.33 -24.90 35.89
C PRO A 313 -14.75 -25.14 34.42
N PHE A 314 -13.97 -24.63 33.46
CA PHE A 314 -14.31 -24.64 32.04
C PHE A 314 -13.64 -25.78 31.28
N SER A 315 -14.28 -26.23 30.19
CA SER A 315 -13.63 -27.11 29.21
C SER A 315 -12.57 -26.34 28.41
N SER A 316 -11.61 -27.05 27.82
CA SER A 316 -10.49 -26.42 27.10
C SER A 316 -10.96 -25.47 26.01
N PHE A 317 -12.07 -25.80 25.34
CA PHE A 317 -12.69 -24.95 24.33
C PHE A 317 -13.25 -23.64 24.90
N ILE A 318 -14.06 -23.72 25.97
CA ILE A 318 -14.65 -22.53 26.60
C ILE A 318 -13.53 -21.65 27.16
N GLU A 319 -12.51 -22.27 27.74
CA GLU A 319 -11.32 -21.60 28.25
C GLU A 319 -10.58 -20.81 27.15
N VAL A 320 -10.32 -21.41 25.97
CA VAL A 320 -9.69 -20.70 24.83
C VAL A 320 -10.57 -19.53 24.37
N LEU A 321 -11.87 -19.77 24.18
CA LEU A 321 -12.76 -18.73 23.68
C LEU A 321 -12.87 -17.55 24.64
N PHE A 322 -12.99 -17.83 25.94
CA PHE A 322 -13.01 -16.82 26.99
C PHE A 322 -11.74 -15.97 26.94
N MET A 323 -10.56 -16.62 26.97
CA MET A 323 -9.29 -15.89 26.98
C MET A 323 -9.04 -15.10 25.71
N LEU A 324 -9.36 -15.66 24.53
CA LEU A 324 -9.22 -14.94 23.27
C LEU A 324 -10.21 -13.79 23.17
N PHE A 325 -11.44 -13.94 23.66
CA PHE A 325 -12.43 -12.87 23.67
C PHE A 325 -11.96 -11.68 24.50
N PHE A 326 -11.49 -11.89 25.73
CA PHE A 326 -10.98 -10.80 26.56
C PHE A 326 -9.70 -10.19 26.00
N MET A 327 -8.82 -11.00 25.41
CA MET A 327 -7.63 -10.50 24.74
C MET A 327 -8.00 -9.60 23.54
N GLU A 328 -8.97 -9.99 22.72
CA GLU A 328 -9.44 -9.18 21.59
C GLU A 328 -10.14 -7.90 22.06
N LEU A 329 -10.96 -7.95 23.13
CA LEU A 329 -11.53 -6.75 23.74
C LEU A 329 -10.44 -5.78 24.21
N LEU A 330 -9.37 -6.31 24.81
CA LEU A 330 -8.24 -5.51 25.25
C LEU A 330 -7.54 -4.84 24.07
N LEU A 331 -7.24 -5.58 22.99
CA LEU A 331 -6.61 -5.02 21.81
C LEU A 331 -7.48 -3.97 21.12
N GLU A 332 -8.78 -4.23 20.99
CA GLU A 332 -9.74 -3.32 20.36
C GLU A 332 -9.93 -2.03 21.19
N ALA A 333 -9.89 -2.14 22.52
CA ALA A 333 -9.86 -0.97 23.39
C ALA A 333 -8.56 -0.17 23.21
N SER A 334 -7.41 -0.85 23.18
CA SER A 334 -6.09 -0.23 23.07
C SER A 334 -5.88 0.59 21.80
N ILE A 335 -6.42 0.16 20.65
CA ILE A 335 -6.31 0.91 19.39
C ILE A 335 -7.18 2.18 19.36
N ARG A 336 -8.21 2.27 20.22
CA ARG A 336 -9.11 3.43 20.33
C ARG A 336 -8.66 4.43 21.38
N LEU A 337 -7.79 4.01 22.30
CA LEU A 337 -7.23 4.89 23.31
C LEU A 337 -6.19 5.85 22.69
N PRO A 338 -6.10 7.10 23.17
CA PRO A 338 -5.02 8.01 22.79
C PRO A 338 -3.65 7.36 22.99
N LYS A 339 -2.72 7.61 22.04
CA LYS A 339 -1.36 7.04 22.07
C LYS A 339 -0.63 7.24 23.41
N ALA A 340 -0.91 8.33 24.13
CA ALA A 340 -0.31 8.65 25.42
C ALA A 340 -0.67 7.66 26.55
N ILE A 341 -1.82 6.99 26.46
CA ILE A 341 -2.31 6.07 27.52
C ILE A 341 -2.54 4.64 27.02
N SER A 342 -2.52 4.40 25.71
CA SER A 342 -2.78 3.07 25.13
C SER A 342 -1.77 2.02 25.61
N ALA A 343 -0.49 2.35 25.69
CA ALA A 343 0.54 1.44 26.18
C ALA A 343 0.31 1.05 27.65
N THR A 344 0.01 2.02 28.51
CA THR A 344 -0.27 1.79 29.94
C THR A 344 -1.53 0.95 30.12
N ALA A 345 -2.62 1.29 29.42
CA ALA A 345 -3.87 0.54 29.48
C ALA A 345 -3.71 -0.91 28.99
N THR A 346 -2.98 -1.13 27.89
CA THR A 346 -2.68 -2.47 27.37
C THR A 346 -1.87 -3.28 28.38
N THR A 347 -0.88 -2.66 29.02
CA THR A 347 0.00 -3.32 30.00
C THR A 347 -0.77 -3.70 31.26
N VAL A 348 -1.52 -2.75 31.82
CA VAL A 348 -2.33 -2.97 33.03
C VAL A 348 -3.43 -3.99 32.76
N GLY A 349 -4.15 -3.85 31.64
CA GLY A 349 -5.19 -4.81 31.26
C GLY A 349 -4.62 -6.22 31.03
N GLY A 350 -3.46 -6.34 30.40
CA GLY A 350 -2.82 -7.62 30.12
C GLY A 350 -2.32 -8.29 31.40
N LEU A 351 -1.73 -7.52 32.32
CA LEU A 351 -1.31 -8.01 33.63
C LEU A 351 -2.50 -8.49 34.45
N ILE A 352 -3.56 -7.67 34.58
CA ILE A 352 -4.78 -8.03 35.31
C ILE A 352 -5.43 -9.26 34.69
N LEU A 353 -5.54 -9.31 33.35
CA LEU A 353 -6.10 -10.47 32.66
C LEU A 353 -5.26 -11.74 32.89
N GLY A 354 -3.93 -11.63 32.96
CA GLY A 354 -3.06 -12.77 33.25
C GLY A 354 -3.17 -13.23 34.70
N THR A 355 -2.99 -12.32 35.66
CA THR A 355 -2.89 -12.65 37.09
C THR A 355 -4.25 -12.95 37.70
N ALA A 356 -5.25 -12.10 37.48
CA ALA A 356 -6.55 -12.28 38.13
C ALA A 356 -7.28 -13.51 37.63
N VAL A 357 -7.14 -13.86 36.34
CA VAL A 357 -7.79 -15.06 35.76
C VAL A 357 -7.14 -16.34 36.30
N THR A 358 -5.83 -16.34 36.50
CA THR A 358 -5.11 -17.51 37.04
C THR A 358 -5.34 -17.66 38.54
N GLU A 359 -5.30 -16.56 39.30
CA GLU A 359 -5.64 -16.55 40.74
C GLU A 359 -7.09 -16.96 41.01
N ALA A 360 -8.03 -16.49 40.18
CA ALA A 360 -9.42 -16.90 40.25
C ALA A 360 -9.67 -18.32 39.70
N SER A 361 -8.63 -19.01 39.21
CA SER A 361 -8.72 -20.32 38.55
C SER A 361 -9.74 -20.34 37.40
N LEU A 362 -9.94 -19.22 36.70
CA LEU A 362 -10.83 -19.12 35.55
C LEU A 362 -10.15 -19.60 34.25
N ALA A 363 -8.82 -19.59 34.20
CA ALA A 363 -8.03 -20.21 33.15
C ALA A 363 -6.71 -20.77 33.69
N SER A 364 -6.14 -21.74 32.98
CA SER A 364 -4.86 -22.36 33.32
C SER A 364 -3.68 -21.48 32.95
N ASN A 365 -2.57 -21.65 33.67
CA ASN A 365 -1.31 -20.96 33.37
C ASN A 365 -0.84 -21.24 31.92
N ILE A 366 -1.06 -22.45 31.44
CA ILE A 366 -0.70 -22.84 30.06
C ILE A 366 -1.57 -22.11 29.04
N MET A 367 -2.85 -21.91 29.34
CA MET A 367 -3.73 -21.11 28.48
C MET A 367 -3.26 -19.66 28.36
N VAL A 368 -2.86 -19.04 29.48
CA VAL A 368 -2.34 -17.66 29.47
C VAL A 368 -1.09 -17.56 28.59
N ILE A 369 -0.19 -18.54 28.66
CA ILE A 369 1.00 -18.61 27.80
C ILE A 369 0.59 -18.72 26.32
N ILE A 370 -0.37 -19.58 25.99
CA ILE A 370 -0.84 -19.79 24.62
C ILE A 370 -1.45 -18.51 24.05
N VAL A 371 -2.34 -17.86 24.79
CA VAL A 371 -2.99 -16.62 24.36
C VAL A 371 -1.96 -15.49 24.18
N SER A 372 -0.97 -15.42 25.08
CA SER A 372 0.14 -14.47 24.95
C SER A 372 0.97 -14.72 23.68
N ALA A 373 1.31 -15.99 23.41
CA ALA A 373 2.04 -16.38 22.21
C ALA A 373 1.26 -16.04 20.93
N VAL A 374 -0.06 -16.27 20.92
CA VAL A 374 -0.96 -15.94 19.81
C VAL A 374 -1.07 -14.43 19.59
N ALA A 375 -1.18 -13.65 20.66
CA ALA A 375 -1.22 -12.19 20.60
C ALA A 375 0.08 -11.63 19.99
N ILE A 376 1.24 -12.04 20.52
CA ILE A 376 2.56 -11.64 20.01
C ILE A 376 2.72 -12.06 18.54
N SER A 377 2.34 -13.29 18.21
CA SER A 377 2.46 -13.81 16.84
C SER A 377 1.59 -13.05 15.84
N THR A 378 0.46 -12.50 16.27
CA THR A 378 -0.43 -11.68 15.43
C THR A 378 0.20 -10.32 15.12
N PHE A 379 0.94 -9.72 16.04
CA PHE A 379 1.63 -8.44 15.83
C PHE A 379 2.80 -8.50 14.85
N VAL A 380 3.31 -9.71 14.59
CA VAL A 380 4.37 -9.92 13.60
C VAL A 380 3.84 -9.77 12.16
N ILE A 381 2.52 -9.85 11.94
CA ILE A 381 1.89 -9.64 10.63
C ILE A 381 1.95 -8.14 10.28
N PRO A 382 2.68 -7.73 9.24
CA PRO A 382 2.96 -6.31 9.01
C PRO A 382 1.77 -5.47 8.56
N VAL A 383 0.82 -6.08 7.84
CA VAL A 383 -0.34 -5.38 7.27
C VAL A 383 -1.58 -5.70 8.09
N ASN A 384 -2.18 -4.68 8.70
CA ASN A 384 -3.28 -4.83 9.67
C ASN A 384 -4.50 -5.53 9.08
N GLU A 385 -4.84 -5.27 7.81
CA GLU A 385 -5.97 -5.92 7.14
C GLU A 385 -5.83 -7.44 7.13
N MET A 386 -4.60 -7.93 6.88
CA MET A 386 -4.32 -9.36 6.96
C MET A 386 -4.43 -9.87 8.41
N ALA A 387 -3.91 -9.12 9.38
CA ALA A 387 -4.02 -9.50 10.78
C ALA A 387 -5.50 -9.66 11.21
N PHE A 388 -6.40 -8.78 10.77
CA PHE A 388 -7.85 -8.91 11.04
C PHE A 388 -8.45 -10.18 10.41
N SER A 389 -8.12 -10.49 9.15
CA SER A 389 -8.56 -11.74 8.52
C SER A 389 -8.12 -12.97 9.29
N ILE A 390 -6.86 -12.98 9.76
CA ILE A 390 -6.28 -14.10 10.50
C ILE A 390 -6.98 -14.31 11.85
N ARG A 391 -7.42 -13.24 12.52
CA ARG A 391 -8.21 -13.35 13.77
C ARG A 391 -9.52 -14.11 13.55
N VAL A 392 -10.21 -13.83 12.45
CA VAL A 392 -11.48 -14.52 12.12
C VAL A 392 -11.22 -15.97 11.70
N VAL A 393 -10.19 -16.22 10.87
CA VAL A 393 -9.78 -17.59 10.49
C VAL A 393 -9.47 -18.42 11.74
N ARG A 394 -8.75 -17.85 12.70
CA ARG A 394 -8.42 -18.53 13.97
C ARG A 394 -9.67 -18.98 14.74
N LEU A 395 -10.71 -18.14 14.82
CA LEU A 395 -11.98 -18.53 15.45
C LEU A 395 -12.67 -19.68 14.72
N LEU A 396 -12.64 -19.69 13.38
CA LEU A 396 -13.17 -20.81 12.58
C LEU A 396 -12.40 -22.10 12.85
N PHE A 397 -11.07 -22.03 12.96
CA PHE A 397 -10.23 -23.20 13.26
C PHE A 397 -10.53 -23.78 14.64
N ILE A 398 -10.72 -22.93 15.65
CA ILE A 398 -11.12 -23.38 17.00
C ILE A 398 -12.47 -24.10 16.90
N PHE A 399 -13.47 -23.50 16.26
CA PHE A 399 -14.81 -24.08 16.13
C PHE A 399 -14.80 -25.46 15.44
N VAL A 400 -14.12 -25.58 14.31
CA VAL A 400 -14.00 -26.86 13.57
C VAL A 400 -13.25 -27.89 14.41
N THR A 401 -12.20 -27.49 15.13
CA THR A 401 -11.43 -28.38 16.02
C THR A 401 -12.25 -28.85 17.21
N THR A 402 -13.18 -28.03 17.72
CA THR A 402 -14.07 -28.43 18.82
C THR A 402 -15.07 -29.51 18.39
N ILE A 403 -15.49 -29.51 17.14
CA ILE A 403 -16.46 -30.49 16.63
C ILE A 403 -15.76 -31.79 16.20
N PHE A 404 -14.63 -31.67 15.50
CA PHE A 404 -13.98 -32.79 14.82
C PHE A 404 -12.60 -33.16 15.39
N GLY A 405 -12.19 -32.54 16.50
CA GLY A 405 -10.86 -32.75 17.10
C GLY A 405 -9.71 -32.37 16.16
N LEU A 406 -8.59 -33.08 16.28
CA LEU A 406 -7.40 -32.84 15.45
C LEU A 406 -7.63 -33.08 13.96
N ALA A 407 -8.56 -33.97 13.59
CA ALA A 407 -8.97 -34.16 12.19
C ALA A 407 -9.66 -32.91 11.64
N GLY A 408 -10.44 -32.21 12.46
CA GLY A 408 -11.02 -30.91 12.11
C GLY A 408 -9.97 -29.85 11.80
N LEU A 409 -8.92 -29.80 12.61
CA LEU A 409 -7.82 -28.85 12.43
C LEU A 409 -7.09 -29.06 11.10
N THR A 410 -6.79 -30.33 10.76
CA THR A 410 -6.10 -30.66 9.49
C THR A 410 -7.01 -30.43 8.29
N LEU A 411 -8.28 -30.81 8.35
CA LEU A 411 -9.28 -30.52 7.31
C LEU A 411 -9.48 -29.01 7.13
N GLY A 412 -9.55 -28.24 8.22
CA GLY A 412 -9.63 -26.79 8.18
C GLY A 412 -8.44 -26.15 7.46
N LEU A 413 -7.23 -26.69 7.66
CA LEU A 413 -6.04 -26.24 6.94
C LEU A 413 -6.13 -26.53 5.43
N TYR A 414 -6.58 -27.72 5.03
CA TYR A 414 -6.79 -28.04 3.62
C TYR A 414 -7.84 -27.13 2.97
N VAL A 415 -8.97 -26.91 3.64
CA VAL A 415 -10.04 -26.02 3.16
C VAL A 415 -9.53 -24.58 3.03
N LEU A 416 -8.74 -24.09 3.99
CA LEU A 416 -8.14 -22.76 3.93
C LEU A 416 -7.21 -22.62 2.72
N ILE A 417 -6.34 -23.60 2.47
CA ILE A 417 -5.44 -23.59 1.31
C ILE A 417 -6.24 -23.61 0.01
N MET A 418 -7.25 -24.49 -0.10
CA MET A 418 -8.12 -24.54 -1.29
C MET A 418 -8.85 -23.22 -1.52
N TYR A 419 -9.35 -22.59 -0.46
CA TYR A 419 -9.98 -21.27 -0.54
C TYR A 419 -9.00 -20.21 -1.08
N LEU A 420 -7.78 -20.16 -0.54
CA LEU A 420 -6.76 -19.19 -0.96
C LEU A 420 -6.29 -19.40 -2.40
N VAL A 421 -6.21 -20.65 -2.86
CA VAL A 421 -5.85 -20.99 -4.26
C VAL A 421 -6.94 -20.57 -5.24
N ASN A 422 -8.21 -20.72 -4.87
CA ASN A 422 -9.36 -20.32 -5.69
C ASN A 422 -9.67 -18.82 -5.63
N LEU A 423 -9.03 -18.08 -4.74
CA LEU A 423 -9.24 -16.64 -4.61
C LEU A 423 -8.48 -15.91 -5.72
N ASP A 424 -9.19 -15.04 -6.44
CA ASP A 424 -8.64 -14.12 -7.44
C ASP A 424 -8.63 -12.69 -6.91
N SER A 425 -7.60 -11.92 -7.24
CA SER A 425 -7.45 -10.51 -6.96
C SER A 425 -7.38 -9.75 -8.29
N PHE A 426 -8.52 -9.19 -8.70
CA PHE A 426 -8.66 -8.46 -9.97
C PHE A 426 -8.14 -9.24 -11.19
N GLY A 427 -8.40 -10.55 -11.23
CA GLY A 427 -7.96 -11.44 -12.31
C GLY A 427 -6.61 -12.13 -12.09
N GLU A 428 -5.87 -11.78 -11.03
CA GLU A 428 -4.61 -12.45 -10.66
C GLU A 428 -4.83 -13.48 -9.55
N PRO A 429 -4.20 -14.67 -9.59
CA PRO A 429 -4.31 -15.66 -8.53
C PRO A 429 -3.76 -15.12 -7.19
N TYR A 430 -4.54 -15.18 -6.12
CA TYR A 430 -4.15 -14.59 -4.84
C TYR A 430 -2.94 -15.28 -4.19
N LEU A 431 -2.80 -16.60 -4.37
CA LEU A 431 -1.66 -17.37 -3.87
C LEU A 431 -0.50 -17.44 -4.89
N GLN A 432 -0.46 -16.55 -5.88
CA GLN A 432 0.63 -16.52 -6.84
C GLN A 432 1.96 -16.25 -6.13
N LEU A 433 2.90 -17.18 -6.27
CA LEU A 433 4.28 -16.97 -5.87
C LEU A 433 4.89 -15.91 -6.78
N TYR A 434 5.75 -15.04 -6.24
CA TYR A 434 6.61 -14.20 -7.07
C TYR A 434 7.63 -15.09 -7.78
N THR A 435 7.19 -15.77 -8.83
CA THR A 435 8.11 -16.24 -9.85
C THR A 435 8.64 -14.98 -10.50
N SER A 436 9.86 -14.59 -10.13
CA SER A 436 10.64 -13.60 -10.88
C SER A 436 10.35 -13.84 -12.37
N PRO A 437 9.87 -12.83 -13.12
CA PRO A 437 9.74 -13.02 -14.55
C PRO A 437 11.14 -13.37 -15.03
N LYS A 438 11.33 -14.64 -15.39
CA LYS A 438 12.49 -15.10 -16.13
C LYS A 438 12.49 -14.23 -17.36
N ASN A 439 13.31 -13.18 -17.33
CA ASN A 439 13.65 -12.41 -18.51
C ASN A 439 14.57 -13.33 -19.34
N ARG A 440 13.95 -14.34 -19.95
CA ARG A 440 14.58 -15.38 -20.77
C ARG A 440 14.98 -14.84 -22.15
N SER A 441 14.98 -13.53 -22.37
CA SER A 441 15.28 -12.91 -23.67
C SER A 441 16.64 -12.20 -23.76
N LYS A 442 17.47 -12.19 -22.70
CA LYS A 442 18.79 -11.52 -22.74
C LYS A 442 20.02 -12.44 -22.81
N TRP A 443 19.84 -13.76 -22.84
CA TRP A 443 20.96 -14.72 -22.90
C TRP A 443 21.17 -15.41 -24.27
N GLU A 444 20.36 -15.10 -25.29
CA GLU A 444 20.54 -15.66 -26.66
C GLU A 444 21.08 -14.65 -27.69
N ARG A 445 21.61 -13.49 -27.24
CA ARG A 445 22.36 -12.57 -28.12
C ARG A 445 23.74 -12.28 -27.54
N LYS A 446 24.55 -13.33 -27.37
CA LYS A 446 26.01 -13.27 -27.24
C LYS A 446 26.59 -14.69 -27.21
N THR A 447 26.48 -15.39 -28.33
CA THR A 447 27.43 -16.42 -28.78
C THR A 447 27.35 -16.51 -30.27
#